data_AF-A0A6N2EEY7-F1
#
_entry.id   AF-A0A6N2EEY7-F1
#
_cell.length_a   1.000
_cell.length_b   1.000
_cell.length_c   1.000
_cell.angle_alpha   90.00
_cell.angle_beta   90.00
_cell.angle_gamma   90.00
#
_symmetry.space_group_name_H-M   'P 1'
#
loop_
_entity.id
_entity.type
_entity.pdbx_description
1 polymer ?
#
loop_
_entity_poly.entity_id
_entity_poly.type
_entity_poly.pdbx_seq_one_letter_code
_entity_poly.pdbx_strand_id
1 'polypeptide(L)'
;MTHLLIIAAYVSLHLRDVPSMRPVAMELGFWQSLGVTLGGFALLAVWTDLMVRLRLRRIDRRGRGIDVFRAMRSSARARTLATVWLAVSVVVFGWLEAVRSVVGDPVLLDELLSMLPLFVVWACSWWSVEPVERRLREATLLRRLDEGLPVGPGPSRWVFVLDAMRHQVLLILVPLMFAASWIETLEKLSMGDGRIAMWLQDDLVRLGATLAGLLVVFAFAPMLLRMIWDTTPLGDGAIRARLRNLGERHGVGLGRLLIWRTHGTVLNAAVTGLFPGVRAVLLSDALVDQLDERQIEAVAAHEVGHIRRRHIPWLAGAAIVLLTGVSVVVSMLVFAVWGPIAMDDWRGAAAIALGLLAGMAVFGVVSRRFEWQADAFAAQHMSGLSTARGASDPEIHIREDAADAMVGALERVAIGNGIAPERRSWRHGSIRRRQRNLEKIVGLPALALPIDRQVRIVKIAIILCGVITVLLLAAHGSLN
;
A
#
# COMPACT_ATOMS: atom_id res chain seq x y z
N MET A 1 -6.27 5.60 -4.74
CA MET A 1 -6.76 6.97 -4.54
C MET A 1 -7.10 7.23 -3.07
N THR A 2 -7.89 6.36 -2.42
CA THR A 2 -8.24 6.49 -0.98
C THR A 2 -7.02 6.64 -0.07
N HIS A 3 -5.95 5.87 -0.29
CA HIS A 3 -4.70 5.98 0.48
C HIS A 3 -4.07 7.38 0.43
N LEU A 4 -4.10 8.05 -0.72
CA LEU A 4 -3.60 9.43 -0.85
C LEU A 4 -4.47 10.43 -0.08
N LEU A 5 -5.78 10.17 0.01
CA LEU A 5 -6.69 11.02 0.78
C LEU A 5 -6.44 10.92 2.30
N ILE A 6 -5.99 9.76 2.80
CA ILE A 6 -5.61 9.61 4.21
C ILE A 6 -4.35 10.42 4.51
N ILE A 7 -3.35 10.30 3.62
CA ILE A 7 -2.11 11.10 3.74
C ILE A 7 -2.46 12.59 3.68
N ALA A 8 -3.31 13.01 2.75
CA ALA A 8 -3.75 14.40 2.65
C ALA A 8 -4.50 14.88 3.90
N ALA A 9 -5.38 14.05 4.47
CA ALA A 9 -6.08 14.36 5.72
C ALA A 9 -5.09 14.52 6.89
N TYR A 10 -4.14 13.61 7.02
CA TYR A 10 -3.10 13.67 8.06
C TYR A 10 -2.23 14.93 7.91
N VAL A 11 -1.75 15.18 6.69
CA VAL A 11 -0.98 16.38 6.36
C VAL A 11 -1.77 17.64 6.67
N SER A 12 -3.08 17.69 6.37
CA SER A 12 -3.89 18.88 6.67
C SER A 12 -3.99 19.21 8.16
N LEU A 13 -3.89 18.21 9.04
CA LEU A 13 -3.84 18.44 10.49
C LEU A 13 -2.49 19.01 10.91
N HIS A 14 -1.39 18.49 10.35
CA HIS A 14 -0.03 18.88 10.73
C HIS A 14 0.45 20.18 10.06
N LEU A 15 -0.08 20.53 8.88
CA LEU A 15 0.18 21.82 8.24
C LEU A 15 -0.27 22.99 9.11
N ARG A 16 -1.19 22.76 10.04
CA ARG A 16 -1.68 23.77 10.97
C ARG A 16 -0.65 24.17 12.02
N ASP A 17 0.17 23.22 12.45
CA ASP A 17 1.20 23.47 13.44
C ASP A 17 2.42 24.20 12.83
N VAL A 18 2.44 24.37 11.49
CA VAL A 18 3.46 25.18 10.78
C VAL A 18 3.14 26.68 10.94
N PRO A 19 4.00 27.47 11.61
CA PRO A 19 3.71 28.87 11.95
C PRO A 19 3.40 29.77 10.75
N SER A 20 4.00 29.53 9.59
CA SER A 20 3.82 30.31 8.36
C SER A 20 2.56 29.98 7.56
N MET A 21 1.90 28.86 7.89
CA MET A 21 0.64 28.45 7.28
C MET A 21 -0.56 28.64 8.22
N ARG A 22 -0.41 29.46 9.27
CA ARG A 22 -1.50 29.84 10.18
C ARG A 22 -2.64 30.44 9.35
N PRO A 23 -3.78 29.73 9.24
CA PRO A 23 -4.85 30.19 8.39
C PRO A 23 -5.73 31.21 9.09
N VAL A 24 -6.60 31.84 8.28
CA VAL A 24 -7.66 32.75 8.69
C VAL A 24 -8.66 31.96 9.56
N ALA A 25 -8.31 31.72 10.82
CA ALA A 25 -9.26 31.22 11.79
C ALA A 25 -10.31 32.31 11.97
N MET A 26 -11.55 32.06 11.52
CA MET A 26 -12.64 32.74 12.19
C MET A 26 -12.56 32.31 13.66
N GLU A 27 -12.55 33.26 14.59
CA GLU A 27 -12.63 33.00 16.03
C GLU A 27 -14.00 32.41 16.38
N LEU A 28 -14.25 31.18 15.94
CA LEU A 28 -15.44 30.40 16.22
C LEU A 28 -15.27 29.72 17.57
N GLY A 29 -16.31 29.76 18.40
CA GLY A 29 -16.38 28.93 19.60
C GLY A 29 -16.52 27.45 19.27
N PHE A 30 -16.23 26.58 20.24
CA PHE A 30 -16.31 25.11 20.10
C PHE A 30 -17.59 24.63 19.39
N TRP A 31 -18.76 25.06 19.87
CA TRP A 31 -20.06 24.63 19.33
C TRP A 31 -20.30 25.07 17.89
N GLN A 32 -19.79 26.23 17.50
CA GLN A 32 -19.90 26.73 16.12
C GLN A 32 -19.01 25.93 15.19
N SER A 33 -17.76 25.68 15.59
CA SER A 33 -16.83 24.82 14.86
C SER A 33 -17.40 23.41 14.69
N LEU A 34 -17.87 22.80 15.78
CA LEU A 34 -18.52 21.48 15.79
C LEU A 34 -19.73 21.46 14.84
N GLY A 35 -20.62 22.45 14.94
CA GLY A 35 -21.85 22.54 14.15
C GLY A 35 -21.57 22.64 12.65
N VAL A 36 -20.65 23.54 12.25
CA VAL A 36 -20.27 23.72 10.84
C VAL A 36 -19.57 22.46 10.31
N THR A 37 -18.57 21.95 11.04
CA THR A 37 -17.79 20.79 10.61
C THR A 37 -18.65 19.54 10.48
N LEU A 38 -19.39 19.16 11.54
CA LEU A 38 -20.25 17.98 11.51
C LEU A 38 -21.44 18.15 10.55
N GLY A 39 -21.99 19.37 10.44
CA GLY A 39 -23.03 19.69 9.47
C GLY A 39 -22.58 19.43 8.04
N GLY A 40 -21.38 19.89 7.66
CA GLY A 40 -20.82 19.65 6.32
C GLY A 40 -20.59 18.16 6.04
N PHE A 41 -20.07 17.40 7.01
CA PHE A 41 -19.93 15.95 6.89
C PHE A 41 -21.28 15.24 6.75
N ALA A 42 -22.28 15.62 7.54
CA ALA A 42 -23.63 15.06 7.45
C ALA A 42 -24.28 15.33 6.08
N LEU A 43 -24.15 16.55 5.56
CA LEU A 43 -24.62 16.91 4.22
C LEU A 43 -23.96 16.06 3.14
N LEU A 44 -22.65 15.82 3.22
CA LEU A 44 -21.94 14.95 2.28
C LEU A 44 -22.41 13.49 2.37
N ALA A 45 -22.64 12.97 3.57
CA ALA A 45 -23.16 11.62 3.78
C ALA A 45 -24.57 11.46 3.17
N VAL A 46 -25.48 12.39 3.46
CA VAL A 46 -26.85 12.42 2.92
C VAL A 46 -26.84 12.57 1.40
N TRP A 47 -26.03 13.49 0.87
CA TRP A 47 -25.87 13.68 -0.57
C TRP A 47 -25.44 12.38 -1.26
N THR A 48 -24.47 11.66 -0.67
CA THR A 48 -23.96 10.40 -1.22
C THR A 48 -25.04 9.33 -1.26
N ASP A 49 -25.75 9.12 -0.15
CA ASP A 49 -26.83 8.15 -0.05
C ASP A 49 -27.95 8.46 -1.07
N LEU A 50 -28.38 9.73 -1.16
CA LEU A 50 -29.38 10.17 -2.14
C LEU A 50 -28.91 9.89 -3.58
N MET A 51 -27.69 10.31 -3.92
CA MET A 51 -27.15 10.09 -5.26
C MET A 51 -27.08 8.60 -5.61
N VAL A 52 -26.61 7.76 -4.69
CA VAL A 52 -26.51 6.32 -4.94
C VAL A 52 -27.89 5.67 -5.04
N ARG A 53 -28.86 6.00 -4.17
CA ARG A 53 -30.23 5.48 -4.25
C ARG A 53 -30.92 5.85 -5.56
N LEU A 54 -30.74 7.09 -6.03
CA LEU A 54 -31.27 7.52 -7.32
C LEU A 54 -30.69 6.72 -8.48
N ARG A 55 -29.40 6.34 -8.43
CA ARG A 55 -28.77 5.47 -9.43
C ARG A 55 -29.22 4.02 -9.32
N LEU A 56 -29.31 3.49 -8.11
CA LEU A 56 -29.82 2.14 -7.87
C LEU A 56 -31.22 1.96 -8.44
N ARG A 57 -32.13 2.91 -8.20
CA ARG A 57 -33.48 2.90 -8.80
C ARG A 57 -33.45 2.90 -10.34
N ARG A 58 -32.46 3.54 -10.97
CA ARG A 58 -32.31 3.52 -12.43
C ARG A 58 -31.73 2.21 -12.94
N ILE A 59 -30.81 1.60 -12.19
CA ILE A 59 -30.28 0.26 -12.47
C ILE A 59 -31.44 -0.74 -12.43
N ASP A 60 -32.21 -0.76 -11.34
CA ASP A 60 -33.34 -1.67 -11.17
C ASP A 60 -34.44 -1.48 -12.23
N ARG A 61 -34.69 -0.24 -12.69
CA ARG A 61 -35.75 0.05 -13.69
C ARG A 61 -35.31 -0.11 -15.14
N ARG A 62 -34.04 0.18 -15.47
CA ARG A 62 -33.59 0.33 -16.86
C ARG A 62 -32.42 -0.59 -17.24
N GLY A 63 -31.84 -1.33 -16.30
CA GLY A 63 -30.69 -2.22 -16.53
C GLY A 63 -29.43 -1.51 -17.04
N ARG A 64 -29.31 -0.18 -16.88
CA ARG A 64 -28.21 0.59 -17.48
C ARG A 64 -26.93 0.46 -16.65
N GLY A 65 -25.98 -0.34 -17.13
CA GLY A 65 -24.66 -0.54 -16.50
C GLY A 65 -23.89 0.76 -16.23
N ILE A 66 -24.09 1.83 -17.02
CA ILE A 66 -23.44 3.13 -16.78
C ILE A 66 -23.80 3.75 -15.42
N ASP A 67 -25.00 3.47 -14.89
CA ASP A 67 -25.44 4.03 -13.61
C ASP A 67 -24.71 3.36 -12.42
N VAL A 68 -24.14 2.16 -12.60
CA VAL A 68 -23.22 1.52 -11.64
C VAL A 68 -21.96 2.37 -11.48
N PHE A 69 -21.30 2.68 -12.60
CA PHE A 69 -20.08 3.50 -12.58
C PHE A 69 -20.35 4.90 -12.02
N ARG A 70 -21.53 5.47 -12.28
CA ARG A 70 -21.92 6.76 -11.70
C ARG A 70 -22.14 6.68 -10.19
N ALA A 71 -22.76 5.62 -9.68
CA ALA A 71 -22.92 5.41 -8.24
C ALA A 71 -21.56 5.27 -7.54
N MET A 72 -20.66 4.45 -8.09
CA MET A 72 -19.28 4.30 -7.60
C MET A 72 -18.52 5.63 -7.63
N ARG A 73 -18.68 6.42 -8.71
CA ARG A 73 -18.06 7.74 -8.84
C ARG A 73 -18.61 8.74 -7.82
N SER A 74 -19.91 8.74 -7.54
CA SER A 74 -20.50 9.58 -6.49
C SER A 74 -19.91 9.25 -5.12
N SER A 75 -19.79 7.96 -4.77
CA SER A 75 -19.15 7.53 -3.52
C SER A 75 -17.66 7.91 -3.46
N ALA A 76 -16.91 7.76 -4.56
CA ALA A 76 -15.52 8.21 -4.61
C ALA A 76 -15.38 9.73 -4.44
N ARG A 77 -16.25 10.53 -5.08
CA ARG A 77 -16.28 11.98 -4.95
C ARG A 77 -16.62 12.43 -3.53
N ALA A 78 -17.57 11.76 -2.88
CA ALA A 78 -17.91 12.03 -1.49
C ALA A 78 -16.71 11.89 -0.57
N ARG A 79 -15.92 10.82 -0.75
CA ARG A 79 -14.69 10.62 0.04
C ARG A 79 -13.67 11.74 -0.18
N THR A 80 -13.45 12.15 -1.43
CA THR A 80 -12.56 13.28 -1.76
C THR A 80 -13.06 14.60 -1.17
N LEU A 81 -14.35 14.91 -1.36
CA LEU A 81 -14.96 16.14 -0.83
C LEU A 81 -14.94 16.15 0.71
N ALA A 82 -15.12 15.01 1.36
CA ALA A 82 -15.00 14.90 2.81
C ALA A 82 -13.57 15.18 3.29
N THR A 83 -12.55 14.72 2.57
CA THR A 83 -11.15 15.05 2.88
C THR A 83 -10.86 16.53 2.70
N VAL A 84 -11.35 17.13 1.60
CA VAL A 84 -11.24 18.58 1.39
C VAL A 84 -11.97 19.35 2.49
N TRP A 85 -13.16 18.88 2.88
CA TRP A 85 -13.94 19.47 3.96
C TRP A 85 -13.25 19.39 5.32
N LEU A 86 -12.55 18.29 5.61
CA LEU A 86 -11.70 18.19 6.80
C LEU A 86 -10.61 19.26 6.77
N ALA A 87 -9.87 19.37 5.66
CA ALA A 87 -8.81 20.36 5.52
C ALA A 87 -9.37 21.79 5.70
N VAL A 88 -10.50 22.12 5.06
CA VAL A 88 -11.18 23.40 5.26
C VAL A 88 -11.63 23.60 6.70
N SER A 89 -12.14 22.57 7.36
CA SER A 89 -12.59 22.66 8.75
C SER A 89 -11.45 22.94 9.72
N VAL A 90 -10.30 22.31 9.50
CA VAL A 90 -9.09 22.53 10.28
C VAL A 90 -8.55 23.93 10.02
N VAL A 91 -8.43 24.33 8.75
CA VAL A 91 -7.81 25.59 8.33
C VAL A 91 -8.72 26.79 8.62
N VAL A 92 -10.00 26.73 8.29
CA VAL A 92 -10.89 27.90 8.33
C VAL A 92 -11.71 27.97 9.63
N PHE A 93 -12.18 26.81 10.12
CA PHE A 93 -13.16 26.75 11.21
C PHE A 93 -12.59 26.34 12.57
N GLY A 94 -11.26 26.24 12.72
CA GLY A 94 -10.68 25.95 14.03
C GLY A 94 -10.90 24.53 14.53
N TRP A 95 -11.21 23.57 13.65
CA TRP A 95 -11.69 22.24 14.10
C TRP A 95 -10.70 21.50 15.01
N LEU A 96 -9.39 21.60 14.74
CA LEU A 96 -8.39 20.94 15.58
C LEU A 96 -8.30 21.57 16.99
N GLU A 97 -8.31 22.90 17.15
CA GLU A 97 -8.34 23.49 18.51
C GLU A 97 -9.68 23.28 19.19
N ALA A 98 -10.78 23.23 18.44
CA ALA A 98 -12.06 22.86 19.02
C ALA A 98 -11.96 21.48 19.69
N VAL A 99 -11.35 20.50 19.02
CA VAL A 99 -11.08 19.18 19.61
C VAL A 99 -10.07 19.26 20.77
N ARG A 100 -8.94 19.96 20.59
CA ARG A 100 -7.91 20.12 21.64
C ARG A 100 -8.43 20.87 22.87
N SER A 101 -9.41 21.76 22.72
CA SER A 101 -10.02 22.48 23.85
C SER A 101 -10.82 21.57 24.79
N VAL A 102 -11.24 20.41 24.31
CA VAL A 102 -12.00 19.41 25.08
C VAL A 102 -11.10 18.30 25.59
N VAL A 103 -10.20 17.80 24.74
CA VAL A 103 -9.42 16.58 25.00
C VAL A 103 -7.99 16.88 25.43
N GLY A 104 -7.55 18.13 25.27
CA GLY A 104 -6.15 18.55 25.42
C GLY A 104 -5.32 18.21 24.19
N ASP A 105 -4.01 18.12 24.40
CA ASP A 105 -3.02 17.67 23.42
C ASP A 105 -2.34 16.34 23.86
N PRO A 106 -3.10 15.24 24.03
CA PRO A 106 -2.53 13.91 24.25
C PRO A 106 -2.07 13.27 22.94
N VAL A 107 -0.90 12.62 22.97
CA VAL A 107 -0.29 11.96 21.81
C VAL A 107 -1.33 11.21 20.97
N LEU A 108 -1.42 11.56 19.68
CA LEU A 108 -2.25 10.96 18.65
C LEU A 108 -3.78 11.12 18.78
N LEU A 109 -4.30 11.41 19.98
CA LEU A 109 -5.73 11.25 20.26
C LEU A 109 -6.56 12.39 19.67
N ASP A 110 -6.08 13.63 19.73
CA ASP A 110 -6.76 14.77 19.11
C ASP A 110 -6.77 14.64 17.58
N GLU A 111 -5.69 14.19 16.93
CA GLU A 111 -5.70 13.95 15.48
C GLU A 111 -6.70 12.86 15.11
N LEU A 112 -6.72 11.74 15.85
CA LEU A 112 -7.66 10.64 15.59
C LEU A 112 -9.12 11.09 15.73
N LEU A 113 -9.42 11.86 16.77
CA LEU A 113 -10.76 12.40 16.99
C LEU A 113 -11.13 13.42 15.91
N SER A 114 -10.21 14.28 15.50
CA SER A 114 -10.42 15.22 14.40
C SER A 114 -10.66 14.53 13.06
N MET A 115 -10.06 13.36 12.81
CA MET A 115 -10.29 12.55 11.61
C MET A 115 -11.55 11.67 11.67
N LEU A 116 -12.11 11.42 12.86
CA LEU A 116 -13.22 10.48 13.01
C LEU A 116 -14.44 10.80 12.11
N PRO A 117 -14.92 12.06 12.02
CA PRO A 117 -16.06 12.41 11.14
C PRO A 117 -15.80 12.10 9.66
N LEU A 118 -14.55 12.25 9.20
CA LEU A 118 -14.15 11.90 7.84
C LEU A 118 -14.36 10.39 7.59
N PHE A 119 -13.88 9.54 8.50
CA PHE A 119 -14.01 8.09 8.36
C PHE A 119 -15.46 7.62 8.47
N VAL A 120 -16.30 8.31 9.26
CA VAL A 120 -17.76 8.06 9.29
C VAL A 120 -18.38 8.33 7.92
N VAL A 121 -18.08 9.46 7.27
CA VAL A 121 -18.60 9.73 5.91
C VAL A 121 -18.11 8.69 4.91
N TRP A 122 -16.87 8.24 5.04
CA TRP A 122 -16.34 7.16 4.20
C TRP A 122 -17.09 5.85 4.42
N ALA A 123 -17.37 5.46 5.67
CA ALA A 123 -18.20 4.30 5.99
C ALA A 123 -19.60 4.43 5.37
N CYS A 124 -20.27 5.58 5.56
CA CYS A 124 -21.57 5.87 4.96
C CYS A 124 -21.53 5.80 3.43
N SER A 125 -20.43 6.24 2.80
CA SER A 125 -20.25 6.18 1.34
C SER A 125 -20.18 4.74 0.81
N TRP A 126 -19.59 3.81 1.57
CA TRP A 126 -19.53 2.39 1.22
C TRP A 126 -20.84 1.68 1.55
N TRP A 127 -21.44 2.00 2.70
CA TRP A 127 -22.76 1.54 3.09
C TRP A 127 -23.80 1.83 2.00
N SER A 128 -23.76 3.05 1.45
CA SER A 128 -24.66 3.48 0.39
C SER A 128 -24.46 2.72 -0.92
N VAL A 129 -23.22 2.33 -1.25
CA VAL A 129 -22.86 1.65 -2.51
C VAL A 129 -23.03 0.14 -2.47
N GLU A 130 -22.98 -0.49 -1.30
CA GLU A 130 -23.12 -1.94 -1.18
C GLU A 130 -24.30 -2.53 -1.97
N PRO A 131 -25.50 -1.94 -2.00
CA PRO A 131 -26.60 -2.51 -2.76
C PRO A 131 -26.32 -2.57 -4.27
N VAL A 132 -25.58 -1.60 -4.81
CA VAL A 132 -25.17 -1.56 -6.22
C VAL A 132 -24.15 -2.66 -6.52
N GLU A 133 -23.17 -2.83 -5.64
CA GLU A 133 -22.19 -3.92 -5.68
C GLU A 133 -22.85 -5.29 -5.60
N ARG A 134 -23.86 -5.44 -4.74
CA ARG A 134 -24.65 -6.65 -4.63
C ARG A 134 -25.39 -6.98 -5.93
N ARG A 135 -26.00 -5.99 -6.60
CA ARG A 135 -26.63 -6.19 -7.92
C ARG A 135 -25.63 -6.67 -8.97
N LEU A 136 -24.40 -6.15 -8.95
CA LEU A 136 -23.35 -6.62 -9.86
C LEU A 136 -22.97 -8.07 -9.60
N ARG A 137 -22.81 -8.45 -8.32
CA ARG A 137 -22.55 -9.84 -7.94
C ARG A 137 -23.69 -10.75 -8.36
N GLU A 138 -24.94 -10.35 -8.10
CA GLU A 138 -26.15 -11.07 -8.52
C GLU A 138 -26.20 -11.27 -10.05
N ALA A 139 -25.84 -10.23 -10.82
CA ALA A 139 -25.84 -10.28 -12.28
C ALA A 139 -24.78 -11.23 -12.86
N THR A 140 -23.70 -11.52 -12.13
CA THR A 140 -22.65 -12.46 -12.57
C THR A 140 -22.84 -13.88 -12.03
N LEU A 141 -23.83 -14.13 -11.18
CA LEU A 141 -24.05 -15.45 -10.56
C LEU A 141 -24.23 -16.57 -11.57
N LEU A 142 -25.10 -16.39 -12.57
CA LEU A 142 -25.36 -17.41 -13.59
C LEU A 142 -24.07 -17.77 -14.34
N ARG A 143 -23.31 -16.75 -14.77
CA ARG A 143 -22.02 -16.95 -15.43
C ARG A 143 -21.03 -17.70 -14.54
N ARG A 144 -20.99 -17.42 -13.23
CA ARG A 144 -20.11 -18.14 -12.30
C ARG A 144 -20.51 -19.61 -12.15
N LEU A 145 -21.81 -19.90 -12.13
CA LEU A 145 -22.33 -21.28 -12.13
C LEU A 145 -21.94 -22.01 -13.42
N ASP A 146 -22.09 -21.37 -14.57
CA ASP A 146 -21.70 -21.92 -15.88
C ASP A 146 -20.18 -22.22 -15.95
N GLU A 147 -19.37 -21.38 -15.31
CA GLU A 147 -17.91 -21.55 -15.20
C GLU A 147 -17.48 -22.54 -14.09
N GLY A 148 -18.43 -23.15 -13.38
CA GLY A 148 -18.15 -24.11 -12.30
C GLY A 148 -17.51 -23.48 -11.05
N LEU A 149 -17.61 -22.16 -10.88
CA LEU A 149 -17.05 -21.44 -9.76
C LEU A 149 -17.95 -21.54 -8.52
N PRO A 150 -17.38 -21.59 -7.31
CA PRO A 150 -18.17 -21.65 -6.09
C PRO A 150 -19.05 -20.41 -5.93
N VAL A 151 -20.33 -20.64 -5.61
CA VAL A 151 -21.31 -19.61 -5.33
C VAL A 151 -21.65 -19.61 -3.86
N GLY A 152 -21.05 -18.69 -3.12
CA GLY A 152 -21.34 -18.45 -1.71
C GLY A 152 -22.29 -17.28 -1.49
N PRO A 153 -22.91 -17.18 -0.30
CA PRO A 153 -23.63 -15.97 0.08
C PRO A 153 -22.68 -14.77 0.06
N GLY A 154 -23.11 -13.68 -0.57
CA GLY A 154 -22.35 -12.43 -0.56
C GLY A 154 -22.17 -11.87 0.86
N PRO A 155 -21.15 -11.03 1.10
CA PRO A 155 -20.95 -10.42 2.40
C PRO A 155 -22.16 -9.56 2.79
N SER A 156 -22.45 -9.50 4.08
CA SER A 156 -23.44 -8.55 4.59
C SER A 156 -22.94 -7.12 4.40
N ARG A 157 -23.85 -6.13 4.49
CA ARG A 157 -23.48 -4.71 4.40
C ARG A 157 -22.38 -4.30 5.35
N TRP A 158 -22.44 -4.78 6.59
CA TRP A 158 -21.43 -4.50 7.60
C TRP A 158 -20.08 -5.09 7.23
N VAL A 159 -20.05 -6.35 6.79
CA VAL A 159 -18.81 -7.00 6.34
C VAL A 159 -18.20 -6.24 5.17
N PHE A 160 -18.99 -5.83 4.18
CA PHE A 160 -18.52 -5.02 3.06
C PHE A 160 -17.89 -3.69 3.50
N VAL A 161 -18.52 -2.97 4.43
CA VAL A 161 -17.97 -1.70 4.96
C VAL A 161 -16.71 -1.95 5.79
N LEU A 162 -16.69 -2.99 6.63
CA LEU A 162 -15.54 -3.37 7.45
C LEU A 162 -14.34 -3.77 6.57
N ASP A 163 -14.57 -4.52 5.50
CA ASP A 163 -13.52 -4.86 4.54
C ASP A 163 -13.00 -3.62 3.83
N ALA A 164 -13.89 -2.72 3.39
CA ALA A 164 -13.45 -1.46 2.81
C ALA A 164 -12.61 -0.63 3.80
N MET A 165 -12.99 -0.58 5.07
CA MET A 165 -12.24 0.07 6.15
C MET A 165 -10.88 -0.58 6.39
N ARG A 166 -10.81 -1.90 6.50
CA ARG A 166 -9.56 -2.64 6.68
C ARG A 166 -8.58 -2.37 5.54
N HIS A 167 -9.02 -2.53 4.29
CA HIS A 167 -8.14 -2.48 3.11
C HIS A 167 -7.81 -1.07 2.64
N GLN A 168 -8.74 -0.12 2.79
CA GLN A 168 -8.56 1.24 2.26
C GLN A 168 -8.17 2.25 3.32
N VAL A 169 -8.52 2.02 4.60
CA VAL A 169 -8.24 2.94 5.71
C VAL A 169 -7.16 2.40 6.61
N LEU A 170 -7.44 1.33 7.36
CA LEU A 170 -6.56 0.85 8.43
C LEU A 170 -5.18 0.43 7.92
N LEU A 171 -5.11 -0.15 6.71
CA LEU A 171 -3.86 -0.60 6.09
C LEU A 171 -2.79 0.51 6.01
N ILE A 172 -3.21 1.76 5.84
CA ILE A 172 -2.31 2.92 5.77
C ILE A 172 -2.35 3.73 7.06
N LEU A 173 -3.55 3.92 7.62
CA LEU A 173 -3.73 4.71 8.83
C LEU A 173 -2.93 4.12 9.98
N VAL A 174 -2.99 2.81 10.24
CA VAL A 174 -2.35 2.22 11.42
C VAL A 174 -0.81 2.42 11.41
N PRO A 175 -0.05 2.04 10.37
CA PRO A 175 1.39 2.31 10.33
C PRO A 175 1.72 3.80 10.40
N LEU A 176 0.90 4.66 9.77
CA LEU A 176 1.07 6.11 9.80
C LEU A 176 0.89 6.65 11.22
N MET A 177 -0.13 6.22 11.95
CA MET A 177 -0.39 6.65 13.33
C MET A 177 0.69 6.14 14.30
N PHE A 178 1.21 4.92 14.11
CA PHE A 178 2.35 4.44 14.89
C PHE A 178 3.61 5.29 14.65
N ALA A 179 3.90 5.63 13.39
CA ALA A 179 5.02 6.52 13.07
C ALA A 179 4.82 7.94 13.65
N ALA A 180 3.63 8.50 13.48
CA ALA A 180 3.27 9.82 13.99
C ALA A 180 3.37 9.88 15.52
N SER A 181 2.72 8.94 16.21
CA SER A 181 2.76 8.87 17.68
C SER A 181 4.18 8.74 18.24
N TRP A 182 5.07 8.00 17.55
CA TRP A 182 6.47 7.92 17.95
C TRP A 182 7.19 9.27 17.85
N ILE A 183 7.03 9.95 16.71
CA ILE A 183 7.64 11.27 16.47
C ILE A 183 7.14 12.28 17.50
N GLU A 184 5.82 12.35 17.69
CA GLU A 184 5.17 13.27 18.62
C GLU A 184 5.56 12.97 20.08
N THR A 185 5.69 11.69 20.44
CA THR A 185 6.18 11.29 21.77
C THR A 185 7.61 11.79 21.99
N LEU A 186 8.49 11.64 21.00
CA LEU A 186 9.86 12.15 21.11
C LEU A 186 9.90 13.68 21.24
N GLU A 187 9.05 14.38 20.51
CA GLU A 187 8.91 15.84 20.60
C GLU A 187 8.47 16.26 22.01
N LYS A 188 7.39 15.68 22.54
CA LYS A 188 6.90 15.98 23.90
C LYS A 188 7.91 15.61 24.98
N LEU A 189 8.62 14.49 24.83
CA LEU A 189 9.71 14.11 25.74
C LEU A 189 10.90 15.07 25.67
N SER A 190 11.18 15.67 24.51
CA SER A 190 12.26 16.66 24.36
C SER A 190 11.93 18.01 25.00
N MET A 191 10.65 18.34 25.12
CA MET A 191 10.14 19.57 25.76
C MET A 191 9.91 19.42 27.27
N GLY A 192 9.95 18.20 27.80
CA GLY A 192 9.76 17.94 29.23
C GLY A 192 11.00 18.23 30.09
N ASP A 193 10.89 17.94 31.38
CA ASP A 193 12.01 18.06 32.32
C ASP A 193 12.71 16.72 32.55
N GLY A 194 14.03 16.77 32.75
CA GLY A 194 14.84 15.63 33.20
C GLY A 194 15.87 15.12 32.20
N ARG A 195 16.53 14.01 32.54
CA ARG A 195 17.69 13.49 31.81
C ARG A 195 17.38 13.07 30.37
N ILE A 196 16.19 12.52 30.13
CA ILE A 196 15.77 12.09 28.79
C ILE A 196 15.57 13.30 27.89
N ALA A 197 14.90 14.36 28.39
CA ALA A 197 14.72 15.60 27.64
C ALA A 197 16.06 16.24 27.25
N MET A 198 16.99 16.33 28.21
CA MET A 198 18.35 16.83 27.96
C MET A 198 19.11 16.04 26.89
N TRP A 199 18.96 14.71 26.85
CA TRP A 199 19.56 13.88 25.80
C TRP A 199 18.89 14.12 24.44
N LEU A 200 17.56 14.26 24.41
CA LEU A 200 16.79 14.49 23.19
C LEU A 200 16.91 15.92 22.63
N GLN A 201 17.51 16.86 23.37
CA GLN A 201 17.88 18.17 22.83
C GLN A 201 19.08 18.11 21.89
N ASP A 202 19.91 17.06 21.96
CA ASP A 202 20.95 16.81 20.98
C ASP A 202 20.32 16.30 19.67
N ASP A 203 20.58 17.02 18.58
CA ASP A 203 20.00 16.73 17.26
C ASP A 203 20.36 15.35 16.72
N LEU A 204 21.58 14.87 16.99
CA LEU A 204 22.03 13.56 16.53
C LEU A 204 21.35 12.44 17.32
N VAL A 205 21.21 12.61 18.63
CA VAL A 205 20.46 11.66 19.50
C VAL A 205 19.00 11.61 19.08
N ARG A 206 18.36 12.77 18.88
CA ARG A 206 16.95 12.86 18.47
C ARG A 206 16.72 12.26 17.09
N LEU A 207 17.58 12.54 16.12
CA LEU A 207 17.54 11.92 14.80
C LEU A 207 17.70 10.40 14.89
N GLY A 208 18.68 9.94 15.67
CA GLY A 208 18.90 8.51 15.92
C GLY A 208 17.67 7.82 16.53
N ALA A 209 17.06 8.42 17.54
CA ALA A 209 15.84 7.92 18.18
C ALA A 209 14.65 7.89 17.22
N THR A 210 14.52 8.91 16.37
CA THR A 210 13.47 9.00 15.34
C THR A 210 13.63 7.86 14.33
N LEU A 211 14.82 7.72 13.75
CA LEU A 211 15.12 6.65 12.79
C LEU A 211 14.95 5.27 13.40
N ALA A 212 15.36 5.07 14.66
CA ALA A 212 15.19 3.81 15.36
C ALA A 212 13.71 3.43 15.53
N GLY A 213 12.85 4.35 15.96
CA GLY A 213 11.43 4.05 16.10
C GLY A 213 10.73 3.84 14.76
N LEU A 214 11.06 4.63 13.73
CA LEU A 214 10.54 4.39 12.37
C LEU A 214 10.96 3.01 11.84
N LEU A 215 12.19 2.58 12.13
CA LEU A 215 12.66 1.23 11.78
C LEU A 215 11.88 0.16 12.54
N VAL A 216 11.55 0.37 13.81
CA VAL A 216 10.69 -0.52 14.59
C VAL A 216 9.30 -0.61 13.96
N VAL A 217 8.65 0.52 13.66
CA VAL A 217 7.34 0.54 12.99
C VAL A 217 7.40 -0.22 11.66
N PHE A 218 8.45 -0.01 10.86
CA PHE A 218 8.64 -0.71 9.60
C PHE A 218 8.84 -2.22 9.78
N ALA A 219 9.64 -2.64 10.77
CA ALA A 219 9.90 -4.04 11.07
C ALA A 219 8.64 -4.79 11.53
N PHE A 220 7.77 -4.13 12.29
CA PHE A 220 6.51 -4.68 12.79
C PHE A 220 5.32 -4.45 11.84
N ALA A 221 5.43 -3.58 10.83
CA ALA A 221 4.37 -3.32 9.87
C ALA A 221 3.76 -4.61 9.28
N PRO A 222 4.53 -5.64 8.84
CA PRO A 222 3.93 -6.87 8.32
C PRO A 222 3.09 -7.65 9.33
N MET A 223 3.36 -7.52 10.63
CA MET A 223 2.52 -8.08 11.68
C MET A 223 1.22 -7.29 11.81
N LEU A 224 1.31 -5.95 11.84
CA LEU A 224 0.15 -5.06 11.88
C LEU A 224 -0.78 -5.26 10.67
N LEU A 225 -0.22 -5.38 9.46
CA LEU A 225 -1.00 -5.62 8.24
C LEU A 225 -1.79 -6.94 8.32
N ARG A 226 -1.20 -7.99 8.91
CA ARG A 226 -1.90 -9.27 9.11
C ARG A 226 -3.01 -9.20 10.16
N MET A 227 -2.88 -8.35 11.17
CA MET A 227 -3.97 -8.12 12.14
C MET A 227 -5.14 -7.37 11.53
N ILE A 228 -4.86 -6.52 10.53
CA ILE A 228 -5.88 -5.76 9.79
C ILE A 228 -6.59 -6.66 8.77
N TRP A 229 -5.85 -7.54 8.10
CA TRP A 229 -6.43 -8.47 7.13
C TRP A 229 -7.21 -9.60 7.78
N ASP A 230 -8.32 -9.95 7.15
CA ASP A 230 -9.13 -11.09 7.56
C ASP A 230 -8.48 -12.40 7.11
N THR A 231 -7.70 -13.02 7.99
CA THR A 231 -6.92 -14.21 7.65
C THR A 231 -7.24 -15.39 8.54
N THR A 232 -7.21 -16.58 7.95
CA THR A 232 -7.39 -17.86 8.64
C THR A 232 -6.24 -18.80 8.27
N PRO A 233 -5.81 -19.72 9.14
CA PRO A 233 -4.80 -20.71 8.78
C PRO A 233 -5.23 -21.55 7.58
N LEU A 234 -4.31 -21.79 6.64
CA LEU A 234 -4.53 -22.75 5.57
C LEU A 234 -4.60 -24.16 6.18
N GLY A 235 -5.74 -24.83 5.97
CA GLY A 235 -5.96 -26.21 6.42
C GLY A 235 -5.01 -27.22 5.75
N ASP A 236 -5.01 -28.45 6.26
CA ASP A 236 -4.28 -29.55 5.63
C ASP A 236 -4.89 -29.93 4.28
N GLY A 237 -4.05 -30.24 3.30
CA GLY A 237 -4.48 -30.58 1.95
C GLY A 237 -3.37 -30.44 0.91
N ALA A 238 -3.72 -30.70 -0.35
CA ALA A 238 -2.79 -30.72 -1.48
C ALA A 238 -2.05 -29.39 -1.66
N ILE A 239 -2.77 -28.26 -1.58
CA ILE A 239 -2.17 -26.91 -1.70
C ILE A 239 -1.13 -26.68 -0.61
N ARG A 240 -1.45 -27.00 0.65
CA ARG A 240 -0.50 -26.84 1.77
C ARG A 240 0.75 -27.69 1.56
N ALA A 241 0.60 -28.94 1.13
CA ALA A 241 1.71 -29.84 0.86
C ALA A 241 2.60 -29.33 -0.29
N ARG A 242 1.99 -28.85 -1.39
CA ARG A 242 2.70 -28.24 -2.53
C ARG A 242 3.51 -27.02 -2.10
N LEU A 243 2.91 -26.10 -1.35
CA LEU A 243 3.60 -24.92 -0.82
C LEU A 243 4.79 -25.32 0.05
N ARG A 244 4.62 -26.27 0.97
CA ARG A 244 5.73 -26.76 1.81
C ARG A 244 6.87 -27.35 0.96
N ASN A 245 6.55 -28.17 -0.03
CA ASN A 245 7.53 -28.77 -0.94
C ASN A 245 8.27 -27.69 -1.76
N LEU A 246 7.55 -26.69 -2.28
CA LEU A 246 8.14 -25.53 -2.96
C LEU A 246 9.16 -24.80 -2.05
N GLY A 247 8.80 -24.56 -0.79
CA GLY A 247 9.72 -23.98 0.21
C GLY A 247 10.95 -24.85 0.43
N GLU A 248 10.76 -26.15 0.64
CA GLU A 248 11.83 -27.13 0.83
C GLU A 248 12.78 -27.21 -0.39
N ARG A 249 12.24 -27.24 -1.62
CA ARG A 249 13.01 -27.26 -2.89
C ARG A 249 13.92 -26.04 -3.07
N HIS A 250 13.56 -24.90 -2.49
CA HIS A 250 14.33 -23.67 -2.61
C HIS A 250 15.04 -23.23 -1.35
N GLY A 251 14.98 -24.03 -0.28
CA GLY A 251 15.59 -23.70 1.01
C GLY A 251 14.95 -22.46 1.65
N VAL A 252 13.64 -22.27 1.42
CA VAL A 252 12.87 -21.13 1.93
C VAL A 252 11.85 -21.61 2.95
N GLY A 253 12.04 -21.24 4.22
CA GLY A 253 11.01 -21.42 5.24
C GLY A 253 9.83 -20.47 4.97
N LEU A 254 8.66 -21.00 4.62
CA LEU A 254 7.49 -20.18 4.28
C LEU A 254 6.78 -19.55 5.50
N GLY A 255 7.12 -19.98 6.71
CA GLY A 255 6.47 -19.52 7.93
C GLY A 255 5.01 -19.97 7.99
N ARG A 256 4.08 -19.05 8.24
CA ARG A 256 2.64 -19.35 8.29
C ARG A 256 2.03 -19.35 6.90
N LEU A 257 1.17 -20.31 6.62
CA LEU A 257 0.35 -20.36 5.40
C LEU A 257 -1.07 -19.96 5.77
N LEU A 258 -1.61 -18.92 5.15
CA LEU A 258 -2.88 -18.30 5.50
C LEU A 258 -3.79 -18.16 4.28
N ILE A 259 -5.09 -18.31 4.50
CA ILE A 259 -6.14 -17.88 3.57
C ILE A 259 -6.61 -16.48 3.95
N TRP A 260 -6.52 -15.54 3.02
CA TRP A 260 -7.13 -14.21 3.12
C TRP A 260 -8.57 -14.27 2.60
N ARG A 261 -9.53 -14.01 3.49
CA ARG A 261 -10.95 -14.01 3.15
C ARG A 261 -11.29 -12.70 2.44
N THR A 262 -11.46 -12.76 1.14
CA THR A 262 -11.85 -11.63 0.28
C THR A 262 -13.30 -11.72 -0.16
N HIS A 263 -14.02 -12.77 0.26
CA HIS A 263 -15.38 -13.06 -0.16
C HIS A 263 -15.51 -13.18 -1.68
N GLY A 264 -14.48 -13.76 -2.31
CA GLY A 264 -14.47 -14.01 -3.75
C GLY A 264 -14.26 -12.75 -4.61
N THR A 265 -13.84 -11.62 -4.03
CA THR A 265 -13.76 -10.33 -4.73
C THR A 265 -12.37 -9.96 -5.23
N VAL A 266 -11.31 -10.48 -4.61
CA VAL A 266 -9.93 -10.10 -4.94
C VAL A 266 -9.10 -11.35 -5.14
N LEU A 267 -8.61 -11.56 -6.37
CA LEU A 267 -7.66 -12.63 -6.66
C LEU A 267 -6.25 -12.10 -6.43
N ASN A 268 -5.65 -12.52 -5.32
CA ASN A 268 -4.30 -12.12 -4.97
C ASN A 268 -3.56 -13.15 -4.10
N ALA A 269 -2.25 -13.06 -4.12
CA ALA A 269 -1.34 -13.71 -3.18
C ALA A 269 -0.38 -12.64 -2.62
N ALA A 270 0.15 -12.87 -1.42
CA ALA A 270 1.12 -11.96 -0.84
C ALA A 270 2.05 -12.66 0.15
N VAL A 271 3.30 -12.24 0.16
CA VAL A 271 4.23 -12.53 1.25
C VAL A 271 4.36 -11.36 2.20
N THR A 272 4.29 -11.65 3.49
CA THR A 272 4.57 -10.70 4.57
C THR A 272 5.70 -11.20 5.46
N GLY A 273 6.33 -10.27 6.17
CA GLY A 273 7.35 -10.55 7.17
C GLY A 273 8.76 -10.59 6.58
N LEU A 274 9.65 -9.80 7.17
CA LEU A 274 11.05 -9.72 6.73
C LEU A 274 11.86 -10.94 7.20
N PHE A 275 11.60 -11.37 8.45
CA PHE A 275 12.34 -12.45 9.10
C PHE A 275 11.58 -13.78 9.02
N PRO A 276 12.30 -14.93 8.95
CA PRO A 276 11.67 -16.25 8.88
C PRO A 276 10.61 -16.51 9.95
N GLY A 277 10.81 -16.06 11.20
CA GLY A 277 9.90 -16.30 12.31
C GLY A 277 8.56 -15.56 12.24
N VAL A 278 8.50 -14.43 11.52
CA VAL A 278 7.28 -13.62 11.37
C VAL A 278 6.69 -13.69 9.95
N ARG A 279 7.28 -14.53 9.09
CA ARG A 279 6.89 -14.67 7.69
C ARG A 279 5.53 -15.34 7.56
N ALA A 280 4.72 -14.85 6.63
CA ALA A 280 3.52 -15.55 6.20
C ALA A 280 3.30 -15.42 4.70
N VAL A 281 2.83 -16.50 4.08
CA VAL A 281 2.30 -16.53 2.72
C VAL A 281 0.78 -16.53 2.81
N LEU A 282 0.16 -15.55 2.15
CA LEU A 282 -1.28 -15.37 2.10
C LEU A 282 -1.78 -15.69 0.70
N LEU A 283 -2.77 -16.56 0.59
CA LEU A 283 -3.53 -16.79 -0.64
C LEU A 283 -4.96 -16.31 -0.41
N SER A 284 -5.52 -15.51 -1.31
CA SER A 284 -6.94 -15.16 -1.23
C SER A 284 -7.81 -16.38 -1.50
N ASP A 285 -8.97 -16.44 -0.84
CA ASP A 285 -10.03 -17.41 -1.14
C ASP A 285 -10.38 -17.45 -2.64
N ALA A 286 -10.59 -16.27 -3.25
CA ALA A 286 -10.91 -16.13 -4.66
C ALA A 286 -9.83 -16.70 -5.59
N LEU A 287 -8.55 -16.61 -5.20
CA LEU A 287 -7.44 -17.15 -5.97
C LEU A 287 -7.44 -18.67 -5.93
N VAL A 288 -7.66 -19.26 -4.75
CA VAL A 288 -7.71 -20.71 -4.58
C VAL A 288 -8.89 -21.31 -5.35
N ASP A 289 -10.02 -20.60 -5.39
CA ASP A 289 -11.23 -21.07 -6.06
C ASP A 289 -11.19 -20.97 -7.60
N GLN A 290 -10.39 -20.06 -8.16
CA GLN A 290 -10.44 -19.71 -9.59
C GLN A 290 -9.22 -20.12 -10.40
N LEU A 291 -8.08 -20.41 -9.75
CA LEU A 291 -6.87 -20.87 -10.42
C LEU A 291 -6.78 -22.40 -10.31
N ASP A 292 -6.27 -23.03 -11.37
CA ASP A 292 -5.93 -24.44 -11.31
C ASP A 292 -4.67 -24.70 -10.46
N GLU A 293 -4.39 -25.97 -10.14
CA GLU A 293 -3.26 -26.32 -9.27
C GLU A 293 -1.90 -25.84 -9.80
N ARG A 294 -1.68 -25.87 -11.13
CA ARG A 294 -0.43 -25.43 -11.73
C ARG A 294 -0.28 -23.91 -11.67
N GLN A 295 -1.38 -23.19 -11.85
CA GLN A 295 -1.43 -21.73 -11.72
C GLN A 295 -1.22 -21.29 -10.27
N ILE A 296 -1.82 -21.99 -9.29
CA ILE A 296 -1.57 -21.74 -7.86
C ILE A 296 -0.10 -21.99 -7.53
N GLU A 297 0.49 -23.07 -8.02
CA GLU A 297 1.92 -23.38 -7.81
C GLU A 297 2.83 -22.32 -8.46
N ALA A 298 2.50 -21.84 -9.66
CA ALA A 298 3.23 -20.76 -10.32
C ALA A 298 3.18 -19.43 -9.54
N VAL A 299 1.99 -19.03 -9.05
CA VAL A 299 1.84 -17.83 -8.21
C VAL A 299 2.59 -17.99 -6.88
N ALA A 300 2.52 -19.16 -6.26
CA ALA A 300 3.30 -19.42 -5.06
C ALA A 300 4.80 -19.38 -5.32
N ALA A 301 5.27 -19.92 -6.44
CA ALA A 301 6.67 -19.86 -6.84
C ALA A 301 7.12 -18.41 -7.06
N HIS A 302 6.27 -17.56 -7.66
CA HIS A 302 6.51 -16.12 -7.78
C HIS A 302 6.73 -15.46 -6.39
N GLU A 303 5.83 -15.72 -5.44
CA GLU A 303 5.93 -15.25 -4.06
C GLU A 303 7.21 -15.76 -3.35
N VAL A 304 7.56 -17.03 -3.55
CA VAL A 304 8.81 -17.62 -3.05
C VAL A 304 10.03 -16.99 -3.71
N GLY A 305 9.94 -16.60 -4.97
CA GLY A 305 10.95 -15.84 -5.70
C GLY A 305 11.28 -14.52 -5.00
N HIS A 306 10.26 -13.78 -4.54
CA HIS A 306 10.46 -12.56 -3.75
C HIS A 306 11.26 -12.81 -2.48
N ILE A 307 11.00 -13.92 -1.78
CA ILE A 307 11.71 -14.29 -0.56
C ILE A 307 13.14 -14.71 -0.89
N ARG A 308 13.31 -15.64 -1.82
CA ARG A 308 14.59 -16.26 -2.17
C ARG A 308 15.59 -15.26 -2.72
N ARG A 309 15.12 -14.27 -3.48
CA ARG A 309 15.92 -13.17 -4.06
C ARG A 309 16.01 -11.94 -3.16
N ARG A 310 15.37 -11.99 -1.97
CA ARG A 310 15.34 -10.95 -0.94
C ARG A 310 14.79 -9.61 -1.44
N HIS A 311 13.72 -9.61 -2.24
CA HIS A 311 13.19 -8.37 -2.84
C HIS A 311 12.72 -7.34 -1.79
N ILE A 312 12.09 -7.78 -0.69
CA ILE A 312 11.55 -6.88 0.34
C ILE A 312 12.62 -5.97 0.97
N PRO A 313 13.74 -6.47 1.53
CA PRO A 313 14.77 -5.59 2.10
C PRO A 313 15.42 -4.68 1.05
N TRP A 314 15.56 -5.14 -0.20
CA TRP A 314 16.08 -4.31 -1.28
C TRP A 314 15.12 -3.18 -1.68
N LEU A 315 13.80 -3.44 -1.67
CA LEU A 315 12.80 -2.39 -1.87
C LEU A 315 12.81 -1.40 -0.70
N ALA A 316 12.94 -1.87 0.54
CA ALA A 316 13.05 -1.01 1.71
C ALA A 316 14.29 -0.10 1.62
N GLY A 317 15.46 -0.67 1.34
CA GLY A 317 16.69 0.09 1.14
C GLY A 317 16.59 1.07 -0.03
N ALA A 318 15.99 0.66 -1.16
CA ALA A 318 15.75 1.55 -2.29
C ALA A 318 14.81 2.72 -1.91
N ALA A 319 13.74 2.46 -1.15
CA ALA A 319 12.83 3.51 -0.70
C ALA A 319 13.55 4.53 0.19
N ILE A 320 14.38 4.07 1.13
CA ILE A 320 15.17 4.95 2.00
C ILE A 320 16.15 5.77 1.17
N VAL A 321 16.98 5.12 0.33
CA VAL A 321 17.99 5.80 -0.50
C VAL A 321 17.36 6.80 -1.47
N LEU A 322 16.21 6.46 -2.06
CA LEU A 322 15.52 7.38 -2.96
C LEU A 322 14.87 8.53 -2.19
N LEU A 323 14.28 8.28 -1.02
CA LEU A 323 13.69 9.32 -0.20
C LEU A 323 14.75 10.31 0.28
N THR A 324 15.89 9.83 0.78
CA THR A 324 16.95 10.70 1.30
C THR A 324 17.80 11.30 0.17
N GLY A 325 18.29 10.47 -0.75
CA GLY A 325 19.20 10.88 -1.82
C GLY A 325 18.56 11.84 -2.80
N VAL A 326 17.31 11.60 -3.22
CA VAL A 326 16.62 12.55 -4.10
C VAL A 326 16.32 13.85 -3.37
N SER A 327 15.94 13.80 -2.09
CA SER A 327 15.72 15.02 -1.30
C SER A 327 16.99 15.86 -1.19
N VAL A 328 18.16 15.24 -0.93
CA VAL A 328 19.45 15.95 -0.89
C VAL A 328 19.76 16.60 -2.24
N VAL A 329 19.63 15.86 -3.34
CA VAL A 329 19.90 16.38 -4.69
C VAL A 329 18.94 17.53 -5.03
N VAL A 330 17.66 17.38 -4.74
CA VAL A 330 16.67 18.44 -5.01
C VAL A 330 16.95 19.66 -4.14
N SER A 331 17.28 19.50 -2.86
CA SER A 331 17.67 20.62 -2.00
C SER A 331 18.90 21.35 -2.53
N MET A 332 19.93 20.63 -3.02
CA MET A 332 21.11 21.23 -3.65
C MET A 332 20.76 21.99 -4.93
N LEU A 333 19.92 21.42 -5.80
CA LEU A 333 19.49 22.08 -7.04
C LEU A 333 18.66 23.33 -6.75
N VAL A 334 17.79 23.25 -5.76
CA VAL A 334 16.94 24.36 -5.33
C VAL A 334 17.78 25.48 -4.73
N PHE A 335 18.75 25.15 -3.87
CA PHE A 335 19.74 26.09 -3.37
C PHE A 335 20.54 26.75 -4.51
N ALA A 336 20.97 25.97 -5.50
CA ALA A 336 21.75 26.48 -6.63
C ALA A 336 20.96 27.47 -7.51
N VAL A 337 19.63 27.29 -7.65
CA VAL A 337 18.79 28.14 -8.51
C VAL A 337 18.20 29.33 -7.74
N TRP A 338 17.85 29.17 -6.46
CA TRP A 338 17.08 30.16 -5.70
C TRP A 338 17.83 30.73 -4.49
N GLY A 339 19.05 30.25 -4.19
CA GLY A 339 19.79 30.60 -2.98
C GLY A 339 19.23 29.92 -1.72
N PRO A 340 19.63 30.39 -0.52
CA PRO A 340 19.09 29.89 0.74
C PRO A 340 17.57 30.08 0.79
N ILE A 341 16.84 28.99 1.00
CA ILE A 341 15.39 29.01 1.15
C ILE A 341 15.08 28.88 2.64
N ALA A 342 14.34 29.85 3.19
CA ALA A 342 13.87 29.76 4.57
C ALA A 342 12.92 28.56 4.73
N MET A 343 12.96 27.87 5.88
CA MET A 343 12.20 26.62 6.10
C MET A 343 10.68 26.78 5.97
N ASP A 344 10.19 28.01 6.04
CA ASP A 344 8.79 28.42 5.95
C ASP A 344 8.33 28.84 4.54
N ASP A 345 9.21 28.80 3.53
CA ASP A 345 8.90 29.14 2.15
C ASP A 345 8.23 27.97 1.40
N TRP A 346 7.15 28.26 0.67
CA TRP A 346 6.43 27.31 -0.19
C TRP A 346 7.35 26.60 -1.21
N ARG A 347 8.45 27.25 -1.60
CA ARG A 347 9.47 26.68 -2.50
C ARG A 347 10.15 25.46 -1.89
N GLY A 348 10.37 25.45 -0.57
CA GLY A 348 10.88 24.29 0.15
C GLY A 348 9.88 23.12 0.11
N ALA A 349 8.59 23.41 0.32
CA ALA A 349 7.53 22.41 0.18
C ALA A 349 7.44 21.86 -1.25
N ALA A 350 7.56 22.72 -2.26
CA ALA A 350 7.58 22.32 -3.67
C ALA A 350 8.80 21.44 -4.02
N ALA A 351 9.97 21.76 -3.47
CA ALA A 351 11.19 20.98 -3.60
C ALA A 351 11.02 19.56 -3.02
N ILE A 352 10.50 19.45 -1.80
CA ILE A 352 10.21 18.17 -1.16
C ILE A 352 9.20 17.36 -1.99
N ALA A 353 8.12 18.00 -2.44
CA ALA A 353 7.12 17.34 -3.28
C ALA A 353 7.72 16.81 -4.59
N LEU A 354 8.55 17.60 -5.26
CA LEU A 354 9.25 17.17 -6.48
C LEU A 354 10.20 16.00 -6.21
N GLY A 355 10.96 16.06 -5.11
CA GLY A 355 11.85 14.98 -4.70
C GLY A 355 11.11 13.68 -4.43
N LEU A 356 9.98 13.74 -3.72
CA LEU A 356 9.09 12.60 -3.48
C LEU A 356 8.56 12.01 -4.80
N LEU A 357 8.09 12.85 -5.72
CA LEU A 357 7.58 12.39 -7.02
C LEU A 357 8.67 11.71 -7.85
N ALA A 358 9.87 12.28 -7.92
CA ALA A 358 11.01 11.70 -8.62
C ALA A 358 11.45 10.37 -7.96
N GLY A 359 11.55 10.33 -6.64
CA GLY A 359 11.84 9.11 -5.88
C GLY A 359 10.82 8.01 -6.14
N MET A 360 9.52 8.34 -6.13
CA MET A 360 8.44 7.40 -6.46
C MET A 360 8.55 6.87 -7.90
N ALA A 361 8.91 7.71 -8.88
CA ALA A 361 9.09 7.27 -10.26
C ALA A 361 10.20 6.22 -10.39
N VAL A 362 11.36 6.46 -9.77
CA VAL A 362 12.51 5.54 -9.77
C VAL A 362 12.19 4.26 -8.99
N PHE A 363 11.54 4.38 -7.83
CA PHE A 363 11.09 3.24 -7.04
C PHE A 363 10.20 2.29 -7.85
N GLY A 364 9.27 2.85 -8.64
CA GLY A 364 8.44 2.07 -9.54
C GLY A 364 9.24 1.29 -10.59
N VAL A 365 10.36 1.84 -11.09
CA VAL A 365 11.25 1.13 -12.02
C VAL A 365 11.91 -0.07 -11.34
N VAL A 366 12.47 0.13 -10.13
CA VAL A 366 13.10 -0.94 -9.34
C VAL A 366 12.09 -2.05 -9.04
N SER A 367 10.90 -1.69 -8.56
CA SER A 367 9.84 -2.66 -8.25
C SER A 367 9.49 -3.51 -9.46
N ARG A 368 9.27 -2.91 -10.65
CA ARG A 368 8.93 -3.66 -11.86
C ARG A 368 10.02 -4.64 -12.30
N ARG A 369 11.30 -4.39 -11.98
CA ARG A 369 12.39 -5.35 -12.27
C ARG A 369 12.36 -6.53 -11.32
N PHE A 370 12.03 -6.32 -10.05
CA PHE A 370 11.88 -7.40 -9.07
C PHE A 370 10.66 -8.26 -9.35
N GLU A 371 9.55 -7.66 -9.80
CA GLU A 371 8.37 -8.38 -10.29
C GLU A 371 8.73 -9.29 -11.47
N TRP A 372 9.47 -8.76 -12.45
CA TRP A 372 9.93 -9.55 -13.59
C TRP A 372 10.89 -10.67 -13.16
N GLN A 373 11.78 -10.43 -12.19
CA GLN A 373 12.64 -11.49 -11.65
C GLN A 373 11.84 -12.58 -10.92
N ALA A 374 10.76 -12.22 -10.22
CA ALA A 374 9.89 -13.18 -9.55
C ALA A 374 9.05 -14.01 -10.55
N ASP A 375 8.56 -13.41 -11.63
CA ASP A 375 7.92 -14.13 -12.74
C ASP A 375 8.87 -15.14 -13.39
N ALA A 376 10.08 -14.71 -13.70
CA ALA A 376 11.12 -15.58 -14.22
C ALA A 376 11.46 -16.72 -13.26
N PHE A 377 11.47 -16.45 -11.94
CA PHE A 377 11.67 -17.47 -10.92
C PHE A 377 10.53 -18.50 -10.88
N ALA A 378 9.28 -18.08 -11.06
CA ALA A 378 8.16 -19.01 -11.19
C ALA A 378 8.37 -19.96 -12.39
N ALA A 379 8.71 -19.41 -13.56
CA ALA A 379 9.00 -20.22 -14.75
C ALA A 379 10.19 -21.17 -14.55
N GLN A 380 11.25 -20.72 -13.87
CA GLN A 380 12.39 -21.57 -13.47
C GLN A 380 11.93 -22.76 -12.62
N HIS A 381 11.14 -22.50 -11.57
CA HIS A 381 10.62 -23.54 -10.67
C HIS A 381 9.74 -24.54 -11.43
N MET A 382 8.79 -24.05 -12.22
CA MET A 382 7.87 -24.88 -13.00
C MET A 382 8.60 -25.69 -14.10
N SER A 383 9.80 -25.28 -14.49
CA SER A 383 10.69 -26.03 -15.39
C SER A 383 11.52 -27.11 -14.68
N GLY A 384 11.39 -27.26 -13.36
CA GLY A 384 12.07 -28.27 -12.56
C GLY A 384 13.29 -27.76 -11.77
N LEU A 385 13.56 -26.45 -11.77
CA LEU A 385 14.70 -25.90 -11.02
C LEU A 385 14.53 -26.11 -9.51
N SER A 386 15.57 -26.65 -8.87
CA SER A 386 15.68 -26.81 -7.42
C SER A 386 16.96 -26.14 -6.91
N THR A 387 16.88 -25.38 -5.81
CA THR A 387 18.03 -24.61 -5.31
C THR A 387 18.49 -25.00 -3.90
N ALA A 388 17.80 -25.94 -3.25
CA ALA A 388 18.09 -26.35 -1.87
C ALA A 388 19.24 -27.36 -1.71
N ARG A 389 19.72 -27.98 -2.80
CA ARG A 389 20.70 -29.09 -2.72
C ARG A 389 21.93 -28.97 -3.63
N GLY A 390 22.23 -27.78 -4.15
CA GLY A 390 23.49 -27.52 -4.87
C GLY A 390 23.66 -28.20 -6.24
N ALA A 391 22.75 -29.08 -6.66
CA ALA A 391 22.76 -29.74 -7.96
C ALA A 391 21.40 -29.56 -8.65
N SER A 392 21.14 -28.37 -9.17
CA SER A 392 20.20 -28.23 -10.28
C SER A 392 20.96 -28.51 -11.56
N ASP A 393 20.42 -29.39 -12.40
CA ASP A 393 20.98 -29.71 -13.70
C ASP A 393 21.19 -28.42 -14.52
N PRO A 394 22.43 -28.11 -14.95
CA PRO A 394 22.73 -26.92 -15.74
C PRO A 394 22.03 -26.91 -17.10
N GLU A 395 21.53 -28.06 -17.58
CA GLU A 395 20.79 -28.18 -18.84
C GLU A 395 19.29 -27.90 -18.70
N ILE A 396 18.78 -27.52 -17.52
CA ILE A 396 17.37 -27.11 -17.40
C ILE A 396 17.15 -25.84 -18.21
N HIS A 397 16.33 -25.94 -19.24
CA HIS A 397 15.83 -24.81 -20.02
C HIS A 397 14.41 -24.47 -19.57
N ILE A 398 14.02 -23.20 -19.75
CA ILE A 398 12.65 -22.78 -19.46
C ILE A 398 11.69 -23.48 -20.42
N ARG A 399 10.80 -24.31 -19.87
CA ARG A 399 9.80 -25.05 -20.64
C ARG A 399 8.64 -24.11 -21.01
N GLU A 400 8.02 -24.36 -22.16
CA GLU A 400 6.88 -23.58 -22.65
C GLU A 400 5.69 -23.70 -21.68
N ASP A 401 5.33 -24.93 -21.30
CA ASP A 401 4.23 -25.20 -20.35
C ASP A 401 4.47 -24.62 -18.93
N ALA A 402 5.74 -24.36 -18.58
CA ALA A 402 6.12 -23.71 -17.33
C ALA A 402 5.89 -22.20 -17.39
N ALA A 403 6.22 -21.56 -18.52
CA ALA A 403 5.88 -20.16 -18.77
C ALA A 403 4.36 -19.97 -18.89
N ASP A 404 3.67 -20.86 -19.60
CA ASP A 404 2.22 -20.80 -19.81
C ASP A 404 1.43 -20.90 -18.50
N ALA A 405 1.88 -21.71 -17.54
CA ALA A 405 1.24 -21.77 -16.22
C ALA A 405 1.22 -20.39 -15.53
N MET A 406 2.32 -19.64 -15.60
CA MET A 406 2.40 -18.29 -15.03
C MET A 406 1.66 -17.26 -15.90
N VAL A 407 1.70 -17.37 -17.24
CA VAL A 407 0.95 -16.51 -18.16
C VAL A 407 -0.56 -16.64 -17.93
N GLY A 408 -1.06 -17.87 -17.79
CA GLY A 408 -2.45 -18.19 -17.51
C GLY A 408 -2.88 -17.75 -16.11
N ALA A 409 -2.02 -17.89 -15.10
CA ALA A 409 -2.28 -17.35 -13.77
C ALA A 409 -2.43 -15.81 -13.80
N LEU A 410 -1.54 -15.11 -14.51
CA LEU A 410 -1.61 -13.67 -14.69
C LEU A 410 -2.89 -13.24 -15.43
N GLU A 411 -3.32 -14.02 -16.43
CA GLU A 411 -4.56 -13.78 -17.15
C GLU A 411 -5.79 -13.97 -16.27
N ARG A 412 -5.87 -15.07 -15.50
CA ARG A 412 -6.94 -15.32 -14.52
C ARG A 412 -7.00 -14.22 -13.47
N VAL A 413 -5.85 -13.77 -12.95
CA VAL A 413 -5.78 -12.63 -12.01
C VAL A 413 -6.26 -11.34 -12.65
N ALA A 414 -5.96 -11.09 -13.93
CA ALA A 414 -6.42 -9.91 -14.64
C ALA A 414 -7.94 -9.94 -14.85
N ILE A 415 -8.48 -11.06 -15.32
CA ILE A 415 -9.92 -11.26 -15.54
C ILE A 415 -10.68 -11.18 -14.22
N GLY A 416 -10.25 -11.93 -13.20
CA GLY A 416 -10.93 -12.01 -11.91
C GLY A 416 -10.98 -10.68 -11.16
N ASN A 417 -9.96 -9.83 -11.32
CA ASN A 417 -9.95 -8.48 -10.74
C ASN A 417 -10.50 -7.39 -11.67
N GLY A 418 -10.99 -7.73 -12.88
CA GLY A 418 -11.47 -6.76 -13.87
C GLY A 418 -10.40 -5.77 -14.36
N ILE A 419 -9.14 -6.21 -14.41
CA ILE A 419 -8.00 -5.41 -14.84
C ILE A 419 -7.75 -5.65 -16.33
N ALA A 420 -7.86 -4.60 -17.15
CA ALA A 420 -7.48 -4.68 -18.56
C ALA A 420 -5.99 -5.08 -18.67
N PRO A 421 -5.61 -6.09 -19.47
CA PRO A 421 -4.23 -6.60 -19.51
C PRO A 421 -3.16 -5.55 -19.86
N GLU A 422 -3.53 -4.52 -20.64
CA GLU A 422 -2.64 -3.42 -21.04
C GLU A 422 -2.57 -2.28 -20.03
N ARG A 423 -3.44 -2.28 -19.01
CA ARG A 423 -3.46 -1.23 -17.99
C ARG A 423 -2.14 -1.21 -17.23
N ARG A 424 -1.48 -0.05 -17.23
CA ARG A 424 -0.22 0.12 -16.49
C ARG A 424 -0.48 0.28 -15.00
N SER A 425 0.15 -0.57 -14.19
CA SER A 425 0.35 -0.36 -12.76
C SER A 425 1.71 0.28 -12.50
N TRP A 426 1.77 1.26 -11.61
CA TRP A 426 3.02 1.93 -11.21
C TRP A 426 4.04 0.91 -10.66
N ARG A 427 3.59 -0.01 -9.79
CA ARG A 427 4.44 -0.97 -9.10
C ARG A 427 4.70 -2.26 -9.90
N HIS A 428 3.70 -2.75 -10.62
CA HIS A 428 3.73 -4.08 -11.26
C HIS A 428 3.87 -4.03 -12.80
N GLY A 429 3.78 -2.85 -13.42
CA GLY A 429 3.70 -2.76 -14.89
C GLY A 429 2.33 -3.21 -15.42
N SER A 430 2.23 -3.55 -16.70
CA SER A 430 1.02 -4.16 -17.27
C SER A 430 1.13 -5.68 -17.28
N ILE A 431 -0.01 -6.37 -17.14
CA ILE A 431 -0.07 -7.83 -17.18
C ILE A 431 0.44 -8.35 -18.53
N ARG A 432 0.02 -7.73 -19.64
CA ARG A 432 0.48 -8.13 -20.97
C ARG A 432 2.00 -8.03 -21.12
N ARG A 433 2.63 -7.02 -20.50
CA ARG A 433 4.10 -6.92 -20.51
C ARG A 433 4.75 -8.05 -19.73
N ARG A 434 4.20 -8.43 -18.57
CA ARG A 434 4.69 -9.57 -17.77
C ARG A 434 4.58 -10.87 -18.55
N GLN A 435 3.44 -11.12 -19.19
CA GLN A 435 3.23 -12.28 -20.07
C GLN A 435 4.22 -12.32 -21.23
N ARG A 436 4.38 -11.22 -21.99
CA ARG A 436 5.36 -11.14 -23.08
C ARG A 436 6.80 -11.36 -22.63
N ASN A 437 7.14 -11.00 -21.40
CA ASN A 437 8.47 -11.27 -20.89
C ASN A 437 8.67 -12.77 -20.62
N LEU A 438 7.66 -13.46 -20.08
CA LEU A 438 7.66 -14.92 -19.88
C LEU A 438 7.80 -15.66 -21.22
N GLU A 439 7.03 -15.27 -22.23
CA GLU A 439 7.11 -15.81 -23.60
C GLU A 439 8.54 -15.70 -24.17
N LYS A 440 9.27 -14.62 -23.86
CA LYS A 440 10.64 -14.37 -24.37
C LYS A 440 11.74 -15.19 -23.71
N ILE A 441 11.49 -15.79 -22.55
CA ILE A 441 12.51 -16.57 -21.84
C ILE A 441 12.39 -18.07 -22.09
N VAL A 442 11.34 -18.52 -22.78
CA VAL A 442 11.17 -19.92 -23.18
C VAL A 442 12.37 -20.38 -23.99
N GLY A 443 12.89 -21.56 -23.67
CA GLY A 443 14.08 -22.13 -24.31
C GLY A 443 15.41 -21.53 -23.85
N LEU A 444 15.44 -20.54 -22.96
CA LEU A 444 16.69 -20.07 -22.36
C LEU A 444 17.11 -20.97 -21.19
N PRO A 445 18.43 -21.05 -20.87
CA PRO A 445 18.91 -21.77 -19.70
C PRO A 445 18.35 -21.17 -18.40
N ALA A 446 17.71 -22.00 -17.57
CA ALA A 446 17.01 -21.57 -16.37
C ALA A 446 17.96 -20.92 -15.36
N LEU A 447 19.24 -21.31 -15.30
CA LEU A 447 20.22 -20.73 -14.38
C LEU A 447 20.82 -19.39 -14.84
N ALA A 448 20.62 -18.99 -16.09
CA ALA A 448 21.33 -17.87 -16.72
C ALA A 448 20.39 -16.84 -17.38
N LEU A 449 19.28 -16.51 -16.72
CA LEU A 449 18.32 -15.57 -17.29
C LEU A 449 18.84 -14.11 -17.29
N PRO A 450 18.61 -13.32 -18.37
CA PRO A 450 19.08 -11.94 -18.47
C PRO A 450 18.62 -11.02 -17.33
N ILE A 451 17.46 -11.31 -16.74
CA ILE A 451 16.90 -10.51 -15.63
C ILE A 451 17.74 -10.61 -14.36
N ASP A 452 18.38 -11.76 -14.10
CA ASP A 452 19.22 -11.93 -12.91
C ASP A 452 20.43 -10.98 -12.95
N ARG A 453 21.01 -10.77 -14.13
CA ARG A 453 22.06 -9.77 -14.35
C ARG A 453 21.56 -8.35 -14.17
N GLN A 454 20.39 -8.01 -14.74
CA GLN A 454 19.79 -6.68 -14.60
C GLN A 454 19.50 -6.34 -13.14
N VAL A 455 18.92 -7.26 -12.37
CA VAL A 455 18.65 -7.02 -10.93
C VAL A 455 19.94 -6.90 -10.13
N ARG A 456 21.00 -7.65 -10.47
CA ARG A 456 22.30 -7.46 -9.82
C ARG A 456 22.83 -6.03 -10.02
N ILE A 457 22.72 -5.49 -11.22
CA ILE A 457 23.10 -4.10 -11.52
C ILE A 457 22.24 -3.12 -10.72
N VAL A 458 20.92 -3.33 -10.66
CA VAL A 458 20.02 -2.49 -9.86
C VAL A 458 20.40 -2.49 -8.38
N LYS A 459 20.74 -3.66 -7.81
CA LYS A 459 21.18 -3.78 -6.41
C LYS A 459 22.50 -3.04 -6.16
N ILE A 460 23.47 -3.17 -7.07
CA ILE A 460 24.74 -2.42 -7.00
C ILE A 460 24.46 -0.91 -7.07
N ALA A 461 23.59 -0.46 -7.99
CA ALA A 461 23.21 0.95 -8.10
C ALA A 461 22.57 1.48 -6.82
N ILE A 462 21.69 0.71 -6.16
CA ILE A 462 21.10 1.09 -4.86
C ILE A 462 22.19 1.29 -3.80
N ILE A 463 23.17 0.39 -3.70
CA ILE A 463 24.30 0.54 -2.75
C ILE A 463 25.09 1.81 -3.08
N LEU A 464 25.49 1.99 -4.33
CA LEU A 464 26.29 3.14 -4.75
C LEU A 464 25.57 4.46 -4.49
N CYS A 465 24.28 4.57 -4.83
CA CYS A 465 23.46 5.73 -4.52
C CYS A 465 23.37 5.98 -3.00
N GLY A 466 23.25 4.91 -2.20
CA GLY A 466 23.25 5.02 -0.74
C GLY A 466 24.57 5.58 -0.20
N VAL A 467 25.71 5.07 -0.67
CA VAL A 467 27.04 5.57 -0.30
C VAL A 467 27.21 7.04 -0.70
N ILE A 468 26.85 7.39 -1.93
CA ILE A 468 26.90 8.78 -2.42
C ILE A 468 26.03 9.68 -1.54
N THR A 469 24.82 9.24 -1.19
CA THR A 469 23.92 10.01 -0.32
C THR A 469 24.55 10.28 1.04
N VAL A 470 25.17 9.27 1.66
CA VAL A 470 25.87 9.44 2.96
C VAL A 470 27.04 10.41 2.83
N LEU A 471 27.84 10.30 1.76
CA LEU A 471 28.96 11.22 1.52
C LEU A 471 28.49 12.66 1.31
N LEU A 472 27.41 12.87 0.55
CA LEU A 472 26.82 14.19 0.34
C LEU A 472 26.27 14.78 1.64
N LEU A 473 25.61 13.97 2.47
CA LEU A 473 25.13 14.40 3.78
C LEU A 473 26.28 14.79 4.71
N ALA A 474 27.36 14.01 4.74
CA ALA A 474 28.54 14.33 5.54
C ALA A 474 29.23 15.62 5.07
N ALA A 475 29.36 15.81 3.75
CA ALA A 475 29.93 17.03 3.19
C ALA A 475 29.04 18.25 3.48
N HIS A 476 27.73 18.11 3.36
CA HIS A 476 26.78 19.21 3.61
C HIS A 476 26.73 19.59 5.11
N GLY A 477 26.78 18.60 6.01
CA GLY A 477 26.84 18.84 7.45
C GLY A 477 28.17 19.42 7.94
N SER A 478 29.24 19.36 7.14
CA SER A 478 30.51 20.03 7.43
C SER A 478 30.61 21.48 6.93
N LEU A 479 29.62 21.94 6.16
CA LEU A 479 29.59 23.27 5.52
C LEU A 479 28.60 24.25 6.18
N ASN A 480 27.77 23.77 7.10
CA ASN A 480 26.94 24.57 8.00
C ASN A 480 27.53 24.50 9.41
#